data_AF-A0A225VX02-F1
#
_entry.id   AF-A0A225VX02-F1
#
_cell.length_a   1.000
_cell.length_b   1.000
_cell.length_c   1.000
_cell.angle_alpha   90.00
_cell.angle_beta   90.00
_cell.angle_gamma   90.00
#
_symmetry.space_group_name_H-M   'P 1'
#
loop_
_entity.id
_entity.type
_entity.pdbx_description
1 polymer ?
#
loop_
_entity_poly.entity_id
_entity_poly.type
_entity_poly.pdbx_seq_one_letter_code
_entity_poly.pdbx_strand_id
1 'polypeptide(L)' 'MFKAMKESGDTPNSIYTTLKIGEKIRTVDEKKLLNDGKFMLWRKFSEWYGKSAKNIKNQ' A
#
# COMPACT_ATOMS: atom_id res chain seq x y z
N MET A 1 -7.70 5.82 -9.40
CA MET A 1 -6.81 6.24 -8.29
C MET A 1 -5.56 5.34 -8.18
N PHE A 2 -5.68 4.06 -7.87
CA PHE A 2 -4.51 3.17 -7.75
C PHE A 2 -3.74 2.95 -9.08
N LYS A 3 -4.45 2.90 -10.21
CA LYS A 3 -3.80 2.86 -11.53
C LYS A 3 -2.92 4.09 -11.80
N ALA A 4 -3.43 5.29 -11.52
CA ALA A 4 -2.69 6.54 -11.67
C ALA A 4 -1.46 6.63 -10.75
N MET A 5 -1.55 6.12 -9.51
CA MET A 5 -0.39 6.00 -8.61
C MET A 5 0.69 5.11 -9.25
N LYS A 6 0.30 3.91 -9.73
CA LYS A 6 1.22 3.02 -10.44
C LYS A 6 1.81 3.67 -11.70
N GLU A 7 1.01 4.37 -12.49
CA GLU A 7 1.45 5.10 -13.70
C GLU A 7 2.39 6.27 -13.37
N SER A 8 2.28 6.84 -12.16
CA SER A 8 3.20 7.86 -11.64
C SER A 8 4.51 7.26 -11.08
N GLY A 9 4.64 5.93 -11.06
CA GLY A 9 5.80 5.23 -10.51
C GLY A 9 5.69 4.89 -9.02
N ASP A 10 4.56 5.17 -8.37
CA ASP A 10 4.36 4.78 -6.97
C ASP A 10 4.28 3.25 -6.85
N THR A 11 5.07 2.73 -5.92
CA THR A 11 5.06 1.32 -5.53
C THR A 11 4.57 1.17 -4.09
N PRO A 12 4.04 0.00 -3.71
CA PRO A 12 3.64 -0.26 -2.33
C PRO A 12 4.77 0.01 -1.33
N ASN A 13 6.02 -0.22 -1.74
CA ASN A 13 7.20 0.06 -0.92
C ASN A 13 7.48 1.57 -0.79
N SER A 14 7.34 2.33 -1.88
CA SER A 14 7.46 3.79 -1.83
C SER A 14 6.42 4.40 -0.89
N ILE A 15 5.16 3.95 -1.01
CA ILE A 15 4.05 4.41 -0.16
C ILE A 15 4.24 3.97 1.29
N TYR A 16 4.74 2.74 1.54
CA TYR A 16 5.06 2.24 2.88
C TYR A 16 6.04 3.17 3.61
N THR A 17 7.11 3.56 2.92
CA THR A 17 8.14 4.46 3.45
C THR A 17 7.61 5.88 3.61
N THR A 18 6.93 6.41 2.59
CA THR A 18 6.40 7.78 2.58
C THR A 18 5.38 8.02 3.69
N LEU A 19 4.50 7.05 3.93
CA LEU A 19 3.48 7.13 4.98
C LEU A 19 4.01 6.66 6.35
N LYS A 20 5.30 6.33 6.45
CA LYS A 20 5.96 5.78 7.65
C LYS A 20 5.17 4.63 8.28
N ILE A 21 4.63 3.76 7.44
CA ILE A 21 3.75 2.67 7.88
C ILE A 21 4.50 1.72 8.82
N GLY A 22 5.78 1.43 8.56
CA GLY A 22 6.57 0.54 9.44
C GLY A 22 6.76 1.07 10.85
N GLU A 23 6.93 2.39 11.00
CA GLU A 23 7.03 3.03 12.31
C GLU A 23 5.69 2.92 13.05
N LYS A 24 4.58 3.21 12.34
CA LYS A 24 3.22 3.08 12.87
C LYS A 24 2.88 1.65 13.29
N ILE A 25 3.25 0.63 12.50
CA ILE A 25 3.00 -0.78 12.86
C ILE A 25 3.69 -1.16 14.18
N ARG A 26 4.86 -0.57 14.46
CA ARG A 26 5.64 -0.86 15.67
C ARG A 26 5.19 -0.07 16.90
N THR A 27 4.57 1.09 16.71
CA THR A 27 4.20 2.01 17.81
C THR A 27 2.71 2.10 18.06
N VAL A 28 1.88 1.78 17.09
CA VAL A 28 0.41 1.94 17.15
C VAL A 28 -0.23 0.57 17.29
N ASP A 29 -1.25 0.47 18.14
CA ASP A 29 -2.06 -0.73 18.31
C ASP A 29 -2.70 -1.16 16.98
N GLU A 30 -2.77 -2.47 16.73
CA GLU A 30 -3.32 -3.04 15.50
C GLU A 30 -4.73 -2.52 15.20
N LYS A 31 -5.58 -2.34 16.22
CA LYS A 31 -6.94 -1.80 16.03
C LYS A 31 -6.95 -0.34 15.60
N LYS A 32 -5.97 0.45 16.05
CA LYS A 32 -5.79 1.84 15.62
C LYS A 32 -5.20 1.92 14.22
N LEU A 33 -4.30 1.01 13.84
CA LEU A 33 -3.80 0.88 12.48
C LEU A 33 -4.89 0.52 11.48
N LEU A 34 -5.80 -0.39 11.85
CA LEU A 34 -6.94 -0.74 11.01
C LEU A 34 -7.92 0.43 10.81
N ASN A 35 -7.95 1.38 11.74
CA ASN A 35 -8.69 2.64 11.59
C ASN A 35 -7.86 3.77 10.95
N ASP A 36 -6.55 3.58 10.74
CA ASP A 36 -5.69 4.56 10.10
C ASP A 36 -5.90 4.53 8.58
N GLY A 37 -6.51 5.59 8.05
CA GLY A 37 -6.81 5.71 6.62
C GLY A 37 -5.57 5.60 5.72
N LYS A 38 -4.38 5.97 6.21
CA LYS A 38 -3.12 5.85 5.46
C LYS A 38 -2.68 4.38 5.38
N PHE A 39 -2.80 3.65 6.49
CA PHE A 39 -2.54 2.21 6.52
C PHE A 39 -3.50 1.43 5.63
N MET A 40 -4.80 1.71 5.71
CA MET A 40 -5.79 1.07 4.85
C MET A 40 -5.54 1.37 3.37
N LEU A 41 -5.17 2.61 3.03
CA LEU A 41 -4.86 3.00 1.66
C LEU A 41 -3.63 2.24 1.15
N TRP A 42 -2.54 2.20 1.93
CA TRP A 42 -1.36 1.40 1.61
C TRP A 42 -1.70 -0.08 1.43
N ARG A 43 -2.47 -0.68 2.35
CA ARG A 43 -2.85 -2.10 2.29
C ARG A 43 -3.67 -2.43 1.05
N LYS A 44 -4.71 -1.62 0.75
CA LYS A 44 -5.53 -1.78 -0.45
C LYS A 44 -4.72 -1.57 -1.73
N PHE A 45 -3.83 -0.57 -1.75
CA PHE A 45 -2.94 -0.34 -2.87
C PHE A 45 -1.97 -1.50 -3.08
N SER A 46 -1.37 -2.02 -2.02
CA SER A 46 -0.43 -3.15 -2.07
C SER A 46 -1.10 -4.43 -2.56
N GLU A 47 -2.32 -4.71 -2.10
CA GLU A 47 -3.10 -5.86 -2.58
C GLU A 47 -3.47 -5.72 -4.06
N TRP A 48 -3.97 -4.55 -4.46
CA TRP A 48 -4.29 -4.25 -5.85
C TRP A 48 -3.05 -4.32 -6.75
N TYR A 49 -1.92 -3.73 -6.32
CA TYR A 49 -0.66 -3.73 -7.06
C TYR A 49 -0.11 -5.14 -7.24
N GLY A 50 -0.15 -5.98 -6.19
CA GLY A 50 0.25 -7.39 -6.27
C GLY A 50 -0.63 -8.21 -7.21
N LYS A 51 -1.95 -8.00 -7.19
CA LYS A 51 -2.89 -8.64 -8.13
C LYS A 51 -2.66 -8.15 -9.57
N SER A 52 -2.49 -6.86 -9.79
CA SER A 52 -2.18 -6.28 -11.10
C SER A 52 -0.79 -6.69 -11.62
N ALA A 53 0.18 -6.96 -10.75
CA ALA A 53 1.49 -7.47 -11.15
C ALA A 53 1.43 -8.95 -11.58
N LYS A 54 0.60 -9.78 -10.93
CA LYS A 54 0.39 -11.17 -11.34
C LYS A 54 -0.32 -11.28 -12.70
N ASN A 55 -1.24 -10.36 -13.02
CA ASN A 55 -1.97 -10.39 -14.29
C ASN A 55 -1.09 -10.05 -15.52
N ILE A 56 0.12 -9.51 -15.32
CA ILE A 56 1.08 -9.24 -16.42
C ILE A 56 1.93 -10.47 -16.75
N LYS A 57 2.04 -11.46 -15.86
CA LYS A 57 2.84 -12.68 -16.10
C LYS A 57 2.11 -13.78 -16.87
N ASN A 58 0.88 -13.53 -17.35
CA ASN A 58 0.08 -14.55 -18.04
C ASN A 58 -0.37 -14.12 -19.45
N GLN A 59 0.37 -13.21 -20.09
CA GLN A 59 0.29 -12.96 -21.54
C GLN A 59 1.52 -13.51 -22.25
#